data_AF-A0A925KRD5-F1
#
_entry.id   AF-A0A925KRD5-F1
#
_cell.length_a   1.000
_cell.length_b   1.000
_cell.length_c   1.000
_cell.angle_alpha   90.00
_cell.angle_beta   90.00
_cell.angle_gamma   90.00
#
_symmetry.space_group_name_H-M   'P 1'
#
loop_
_entity.id
_entity.type
_entity.pdbx_description
1 polymer ?
#
loop_
_entity_poly.entity_id
_entity_poly.type
_entity_poly.pdbx_seq_one_letter_code
_entity_poly.pdbx_strand_id
1 'polypeptide(L)' 'MEQGWDPEVKKFFRKILSSFSMGLLWMLAAMLAGLYFRLAYRTDIPVVYNILFYVCLVGSLLFLLFYLYRIWKK' A
#
# COMPACT_ATOMS: atom_id res chain seq x y z
N MET A 1 35.94 -8.69 15.57
CA MET A 1 35.44 -7.54 14.78
C MET A 1 33.93 -7.68 14.72
N GLU A 2 33.19 -6.89 15.50
CA GLU A 2 31.73 -6.88 15.45
C GLU A 2 31.29 -6.23 14.13
N GLN A 3 31.16 -7.04 13.09
CA GLN A 3 30.70 -6.63 11.76
C GLN A 3 29.16 -6.64 11.72
N GLY A 4 28.54 -6.06 12.74
CA GLY A 4 27.09 -5.92 12.86
C GLY A 4 26.71 -4.44 12.72
N TRP A 5 25.65 -4.15 11.96
CA TRP A 5 25.06 -2.82 11.97
C TRP A 5 24.60 -2.48 13.38
N ASP A 6 24.72 -1.20 13.75
CA ASP A 6 24.14 -0.72 15.00
C ASP A 6 22.65 -1.16 15.07
N PRO A 7 22.22 -1.80 16.18
CA PRO A 7 20.86 -2.31 16.33
C PRO A 7 19.78 -1.25 16.05
N GLU A 8 20.06 0.02 16.37
CA GLU A 8 19.16 1.14 16.14
C GLU A 8 19.02 1.45 14.65
N VAL A 9 20.14 1.50 13.93
CA VAL A 9 20.15 1.71 12.46
C VAL A 9 19.41 0.58 11.76
N LYS A 10 19.63 -0.67 12.18
CA LYS A 10 18.91 -1.84 11.63
C LYS A 10 17.40 -1.73 11.87
N LYS A 11 16.97 -1.30 13.06
CA LYS A 11 15.56 -1.11 13.41
C LYS A 11 14.92 -0.03 12.53
N PHE A 12 15.61 1.09 12.33
CA PHE A 12 15.14 2.18 11.48
C PHE A 12 15.02 1.76 10.01
N PHE A 13 16.05 1.09 9.49
CA PHE A 13 16.05 0.62 8.10
C PHE A 13 14.92 -0.39 7.84
N ARG A 14 14.66 -1.29 8.80
CA ARG A 14 13.52 -2.22 8.73
C ARG A 14 12.18 -1.49 8.68
N LYS A 15 12.05 -0.37 9.40
CA LYS A 15 10.86 0.49 9.43
C LYS A 15 10.60 1.14 8.06
N ILE A 16 11.65 1.68 7.44
CA ILE A 16 11.60 2.24 6.10
C ILE A 16 11.24 1.16 5.09
N LEU A 17 11.96 0.04 5.10
CA LEU A 17 11.75 -1.05 4.14
C LEU A 17 10.33 -1.61 4.25
N SER A 18 9.83 -1.83 5.47
CA SER A 18 8.45 -2.26 5.68
C SER A 18 7.44 -1.24 5.17
N SER A 19 7.70 0.05 5.34
CA SER A 19 6.81 1.12 4.85
C SER A 19 6.76 1.13 3.32
N PHE A 20 7.93 1.07 2.70
CA PHE A 20 8.08 1.06 1.24
C PHE A 20 7.47 -0.20 0.62
N SER A 21 7.76 -1.39 1.16
CA SER A 21 7.18 -2.65 0.71
C SER A 21 5.66 -2.66 0.81
N MET A 22 5.08 -2.11 1.89
CA MET A 22 3.62 -2.04 2.02
C MET A 22 2.99 -1.10 0.99
N GLY A 23 3.64 0.04 0.72
CA GLY A 23 3.21 0.98 -0.32
C GLY A 23 3.26 0.36 -1.72
N LEU A 24 4.37 -0.33 -2.04
CA LEU A 24 4.51 -1.07 -3.29
C LEU A 24 3.45 -2.15 -3.46
N LEU A 25 3.20 -2.95 -2.41
CA LEU A 25 2.18 -3.99 -2.44
C LEU A 25 0.79 -3.40 -2.68
N TRP A 26 0.48 -2.27 -2.04
CA TRP A 26 -0.78 -1.56 -2.27
C TRP A 26 -0.90 -1.06 -3.72
N MET A 27 0.17 -0.47 -4.27
CA MET A 27 0.19 -0.02 -5.68
C MET A 27 -0.03 -1.18 -6.64
N LEU A 28 0.65 -2.32 -6.44
CA LEU A 28 0.47 -3.51 -7.28
C LEU A 28 -0.97 -4.05 -7.20
N ALA A 29 -1.54 -4.11 -6.00
CA ALA A 29 -2.93 -4.53 -5.83
C ALA A 29 -3.91 -3.56 -6.52
N ALA A 30 -3.70 -2.25 -6.40
CA ALA A 30 -4.50 -1.23 -7.06
C ALA A 30 -4.38 -1.31 -8.59
N MET A 31 -3.18 -1.54 -9.12
CA MET A 31 -2.94 -1.71 -10.55
C MET A 31 -3.58 -3.00 -11.09
N LEU A 32 -3.45 -4.12 -10.38
CA LEU A 32 -4.11 -5.38 -10.77
C LEU A 32 -5.63 -5.21 -10.77
N ALA A 33 -6.19 -4.68 -9.69
CA ALA A 33 -7.63 -4.44 -9.60
C ALA A 33 -8.12 -3.45 -10.67
N GLY A 34 -7.47 -2.29 -10.82
CA GLY A 34 -7.90 -1.24 -11.73
C GLY A 34 -7.66 -1.55 -13.21
N LEU A 35 -6.47 -2.06 -13.55
CA LEU A 35 -6.05 -2.25 -14.94
C LEU A 35 -6.32 -3.67 -15.44
N TYR A 36 -5.89 -4.70 -14.71
CA TYR A 36 -6.04 -6.09 -15.17
C TYR A 36 -7.50 -6.54 -15.17
N PHE A 37 -8.24 -6.29 -14.09
CA PHE A 37 -9.68 -6.54 -14.06
C PHE A 37 -10.51 -5.42 -14.71
N ARG A 38 -9.84 -4.41 -15.27
CA ARG A 38 -10.44 -3.25 -15.93
C ARG A 38 -11.43 -2.47 -15.05
N LEU A 39 -11.37 -2.61 -13.72
CA LEU A 39 -12.28 -1.93 -12.80
C LEU A 39 -12.18 -0.40 -12.87
N ALA A 40 -11.06 0.13 -13.35
CA ALA A 40 -10.86 1.57 -13.56
C ALA A 40 -11.53 2.09 -14.85
N TYR A 41 -11.88 1.23 -15.80
CA TYR A 41 -12.47 1.64 -17.08
C TYR A 41 -14.00 1.59 -17.01
N ARG A 42 -14.65 2.68 -17.41
CA ARG A 42 -16.12 2.81 -17.35
C ARG A 42 -16.85 2.08 -18.50
N THR A 43 -16.11 1.64 -19.51
CA THR A 43 -16.65 1.18 -20.80
C THR A 43 -17.17 -0.26 -20.77
N ASP A 44 -16.56 -1.13 -19.97
CA ASP A 44 -16.79 -2.58 -20.03
C ASP A 44 -17.63 -3.13 -18.85
N ILE A 45 -17.93 -2.31 -17.84
CA ILE A 45 -18.52 -2.76 -16.56
C ILE A 45 -19.62 -1.82 -16.05
N PRO A 46 -20.62 -2.36 -15.33
CA PRO A 46 -21.66 -1.54 -14.71
C PRO A 46 -21.05 -0.49 -13.77
N VAL A 47 -21.58 0.73 -13.83
CA VAL A 47 -21.08 1.91 -13.09
C VAL A 47 -20.96 1.65 -11.58
N VAL A 48 -21.81 0.78 -11.03
CA VAL A 48 -21.78 0.39 -9.61
C VAL A 48 -20.45 -0.27 -9.21
N TYR A 49 -19.91 -1.16 -10.03
CA TYR A 49 -18.63 -1.84 -9.73
C TYR A 49 -17.45 -0.86 -9.78
N ASN A 50 -17.49 0.10 -10.70
CA ASN A 50 -16.49 1.15 -10.80
C ASN A 50 -16.51 2.07 -9.56
N ILE A 51 -17.70 2.51 -9.13
CA ILE A 51 -17.86 3.30 -7.89
C ILE A 51 -17.34 2.52 -6.68
N LEU A 52 -17.74 1.25 -6.54
CA LEU A 52 -17.29 0.41 -5.44
C LEU A 52 -15.78 0.25 -5.43
N PHE A 53 -15.16 0.05 -6.60
CA PHE A 53 -13.72 -0.03 -6.75
C PHE A 53 -13.02 1.24 -6.24
N TYR A 54 -13.48 2.43 -6.65
CA TYR A 54 -12.88 3.68 -6.19
C TYR A 54 -13.08 3.93 -4.69
N VAL A 55 -14.24 3.58 -4.13
CA VAL A 55 -14.47 3.65 -2.68
C VAL A 55 -13.52 2.74 -1.92
N CYS A 56 -13.36 1.49 -2.38
CA CYS A 56 -12.39 0.54 -1.81
C CYS A 56 -10.93 1.01 -1.98
N LEU A 57 -10.59 1.62 -3.11
CA LEU A 57 -9.26 2.16 -3.38
C LEU A 57 -8.91 3.28 -2.41
N VAL A 58 -9.81 4.26 -2.23
CA VAL A 58 -9.63 5.35 -1.27
C VAL A 58 -9.62 4.83 0.17
N GLY A 59 -10.56 3.94 0.52
CA GLY A 59 -10.62 3.34 1.84
C GLY A 59 -9.35 2.56 2.21
N SER A 60 -8.84 1.75 1.29
CA SER A 60 -7.58 1.00 1.49
C SER A 60 -6.36 1.92 1.54
N LEU A 61 -6.33 3.03 0.80
CA LEU A 61 -5.28 4.04 0.90
C LEU A 61 -5.26 4.70 2.27
N LEU A 62 -6.43 5.11 2.79
CA LEU A 62 -6.55 5.68 4.13
C LEU A 62 -6.10 4.68 5.20
N PHE A 63 -6.46 3.41 5.05
CA PHE A 63 -6.00 2.34 5.94
C PHE A 63 -4.48 2.15 5.88
N LEU A 64 -3.88 2.17 4.68
CA LEU A 64 -2.43 2.11 4.50
C LEU A 64 -1.74 3.30 5.19
N LEU A 65 -2.22 4.51 4.99
CA LEU A 65 -1.66 5.71 5.64
C LEU A 65 -1.76 5.62 7.16
N PHE A 66 -2.90 5.15 7.68
CA PHE A 66 -3.07 4.91 9.12
C PHE A 66 -2.09 3.85 9.64
N TYR A 67 -1.91 2.75 8.91
CA TYR A 67 -0.95 1.69 9.24
C TYR A 67 0.49 2.22 9.29
N LEU A 68 0.89 2.99 8.27
CA LEU A 68 2.20 3.63 8.22
C LEU A 68 2.36 4.62 9.38
N TYR A 69 1.40 5.50 9.62
CA TYR A 69 1.44 6.43 10.75
C TYR A 69 1.63 5.69 12.09
N ARG A 70 0.93 4.57 12.28
CA ARG A 70 1.05 3.74 13.49
C ARG A 70 2.42 3.07 13.62
N ILE A 71 3.02 2.65 12.51
CA ILE A 71 4.41 2.17 12.50
C ILE A 71 5.33 3.29 12.97
N TRP A 72 5.22 4.49 12.41
CA TRP A 72 6.10 5.61 12.68
C TRP A 72 5.97 6.19 14.09
N LYS A 73 4.77 6.13 14.67
CA LYS A 73 4.51 6.54 16.06
C LYS A 73 5.04 5.56 17.13
N LYS A 74 5.20 4.28 16.78
CA LYS A 74 5.84 3.27 17.65
C LYS A 74 7.35 3.32 17.57
#